data_AF-A0A7S0UCZ6-F1
#
_entry.id   AF-A0A7S0UCZ6-F1
#
_cell.length_a   1.000
_cell.length_b   1.000
_cell.length_c   1.000
_cell.angle_alpha   90.00
_cell.angle_beta   90.00
_cell.angle_gamma   90.00
#
_symmetry.space_group_name_H-M   'P 1'
#
loop_
_entity.id
_entity.type
_entity.pdbx_description
1 polymer ?
#
loop_
_entity_poly.entity_id
_entity_poly.type
_entity_poly.pdbx_seq_one_letter_code
_entity_poly.pdbx_strand_id
1 'polypeptide(L)'
;NLTHLIIVAGHTVFTGRDLDVDRVDPADWSLEKFQMSQLDAFTGHISEGVRLAAADPSSMLIFSGGVTRRHAGPRSEGFSYWQYADAHGWFGHFKGGPERNG
;
A
#
# COMPACT_ATOMS: atom_id res chain seq x y z
N ASN A 1 -25.12 0.57 -3.74
CA ASN A 1 -25.12 -0.23 -2.50
C ASN A 1 -23.77 -0.93 -2.45
N LEU A 2 -23.10 -0.98 -1.29
CA LEU A 2 -21.79 -1.65 -1.17
C LEU A 2 -22.01 -3.10 -0.75
N THR A 3 -21.49 -4.06 -1.51
CA THR A 3 -21.71 -5.51 -1.32
C THR A 3 -20.43 -6.32 -1.23
N HIS A 4 -19.30 -5.77 -1.68
CA HIS A 4 -18.00 -6.44 -1.65
C HIS A 4 -17.02 -5.65 -0.78
N LEU A 5 -16.27 -6.34 0.07
CA LEU A 5 -15.24 -5.74 0.90
C LEU A 5 -13.87 -6.20 0.39
N ILE A 6 -13.00 -5.25 0.09
CA ILE A 6 -11.60 -5.48 -0.23
C ILE A 6 -10.79 -4.95 0.94
N ILE A 7 -9.99 -5.80 1.55
CA ILE A 7 -9.15 -5.43 2.69
C ILE A 7 -7.68 -5.69 2.37
N VAL A 8 -6.86 -4.67 2.57
CA VAL A 8 -5.39 -4.78 2.51
C VAL A 8 -4.88 -4.72 3.94
N ALA A 9 -4.27 -5.80 4.40
CA ALA A 9 -3.68 -5.89 5.73
C ALA A 9 -2.27 -5.25 5.73
N GLY A 10 -2.07 -4.31 6.65
CA GLY A 10 -0.78 -3.72 6.94
C GLY A 10 0.18 -4.72 7.61
N HIS A 11 1.45 -4.64 7.24
CA HIS A 11 2.53 -5.46 7.83
C HIS A 11 3.80 -4.64 8.12
N THR A 12 3.88 -3.44 7.56
CA THR A 12 4.97 -2.48 7.73
C THR A 12 4.38 -1.07 7.57
N VAL A 13 5.18 -0.05 7.84
CA VAL A 13 4.76 1.35 7.74
C VAL A 13 5.61 2.02 6.67
N PHE A 14 4.95 2.61 5.67
CA PHE A 14 5.62 3.48 4.73
C PHE A 14 6.04 4.77 5.43
N THR A 15 7.33 5.07 5.39
CA THR A 15 7.97 6.19 6.09
C THR A 15 8.52 7.31 5.22
N GLY A 16 8.58 7.13 3.89
CA GLY A 16 9.13 8.10 2.95
C GLY A 16 8.43 9.46 2.97
N ARG A 17 9.17 10.51 2.57
CA ARG A 17 8.72 11.92 2.56
C ARG A 17 8.55 12.46 1.14
N ASP A 18 9.46 12.11 0.25
CA ASP A 18 9.44 12.46 -1.17
C ASP A 18 9.31 11.14 -1.94
N LEU A 19 8.09 10.79 -2.35
CA LEU A 19 7.84 9.55 -3.08
C LEU A 19 8.38 9.67 -4.50
N ASP A 20 9.49 8.96 -4.76
CA ASP A 20 9.89 8.59 -6.11
C ASP A 20 8.99 7.44 -6.56
N VAL A 21 7.95 7.76 -7.33
CA VAL A 21 6.95 6.77 -7.81
C VAL A 21 7.54 5.75 -8.79
N ASP A 22 8.74 6.02 -9.33
CA ASP A 22 9.41 5.12 -10.26
C ASP A 22 10.26 4.06 -9.53
N ARG A 23 10.35 4.13 -8.20
CA ARG A 23 11.19 3.20 -7.42
C ARG A 23 10.61 2.87 -6.04
N VAL A 24 10.61 1.58 -5.72
CA VAL A 24 10.37 1.11 -4.35
C VAL A 24 11.72 1.02 -3.60
N ASP A 25 11.98 1.95 -2.68
CA ASP A 25 13.21 1.93 -1.85
C ASP A 25 12.91 1.39 -0.44
N PRO A 26 13.54 0.28 0.01
CA PRO A 26 13.41 -0.21 1.38
C PRO A 26 13.71 0.81 2.48
N ALA A 27 14.54 1.83 2.20
CA ALA A 27 14.84 2.90 3.15
C ALA A 27 13.62 3.78 3.49
N ASP A 28 12.63 3.80 2.60
CA ASP A 28 11.36 4.49 2.82
C ASP A 28 10.35 3.65 3.60
N TRP A 29 10.72 2.48 4.11
CA TRP A 29 9.82 1.60 4.85
C TRP A 29 10.40 1.20 6.21
N SER A 30 9.53 1.14 7.23
CA SER A 30 9.88 0.61 8.55
C SER A 30 9.83 -0.92 8.53
N LEU A 31 10.89 -1.56 8.01
CA LEU A 31 11.00 -3.01 7.82
C LEU A 31 11.80 -3.68 8.93
N GLU A 32 11.36 -4.87 9.37
CA GLU A 32 12.25 -5.83 10.04
C GLU A 32 13.14 -6.54 9.02
N LYS A 33 14.26 -7.14 9.47
CA LYS A 33 15.20 -7.85 8.58
C LYS A 33 14.53 -8.90 7.68
N PHE A 34 13.59 -9.67 8.22
CA PHE A 34 12.90 -10.72 7.45
C PHE A 34 11.88 -10.16 6.45
N GLN A 35 11.47 -8.90 6.58
CA GLN A 35 10.46 -8.26 5.73
C GLN A 35 11.06 -7.60 4.48
N MET A 36 12.39 -7.42 4.43
CA MET A 36 13.06 -6.79 3.29
C MET A 36 12.76 -7.52 1.98
N SER A 37 12.73 -8.85 2.00
CA SER A 37 12.39 -9.67 0.83
C SER A 37 10.90 -9.71 0.49
N GLN A 38 10.04 -9.06 1.29
CA GLN A 38 8.58 -9.06 1.12
C GLN A 38 8.05 -7.70 0.65
N LEU A 39 8.93 -6.71 0.47
CA LEU A 39 8.53 -5.35 0.15
C LEU A 39 7.70 -5.26 -1.14
N ASP A 40 8.10 -5.99 -2.18
CA ASP A 40 7.36 -6.07 -3.45
C ASP A 40 5.96 -6.67 -3.27
N ALA A 41 5.81 -7.62 -2.34
CA ALA A 41 4.50 -8.18 -2.03
C ALA A 41 3.61 -7.15 -1.31
N PHE A 42 4.16 -6.37 -0.38
CA PHE A 42 3.39 -5.34 0.32
C PHE A 42 2.91 -4.24 -0.62
N THR A 43 3.79 -3.70 -1.46
CA THR A 43 3.42 -2.69 -2.47
C THR A 43 2.49 -3.28 -3.53
N GLY A 44 2.70 -4.54 -3.91
CA GLY A 44 1.80 -5.31 -4.75
C GLY A 44 0.39 -5.41 -4.19
N HIS A 45 0.23 -5.75 -2.90
CA HIS A 45 -1.08 -5.80 -2.24
C HIS A 45 -1.79 -4.45 -2.23
N ILE A 46 -1.05 -3.35 -2.02
CA ILE A 46 -1.62 -1.99 -2.06
C ILE A 46 -2.16 -1.71 -3.46
N SER A 47 -1.34 -1.88 -4.50
CA SER A 47 -1.75 -1.61 -5.88
C SER A 47 -2.93 -2.49 -6.29
N GLU A 48 -2.90 -3.78 -5.99
CA GLU A 48 -3.95 -4.72 -6.36
C GLU A 48 -5.26 -4.43 -5.63
N GLY A 49 -5.21 -4.04 -4.35
CA GLY A 49 -6.39 -3.63 -3.60
C GLY A 49 -7.08 -2.42 -4.23
N VAL A 50 -6.31 -1.41 -4.65
CA VAL A 50 -6.84 -0.25 -5.37
C VAL A 50 -7.39 -0.65 -6.74
N ARG A 51 -6.70 -1.55 -7.47
CA ARG A 51 -7.14 -2.06 -8.77
C ARG A 51 -8.50 -2.75 -8.68
N LEU A 52 -8.63 -3.68 -7.73
CA LEU A 52 -9.85 -4.44 -7.53
C LEU A 52 -11.01 -3.51 -7.14
N ALA A 53 -10.74 -2.52 -6.29
CA ALA A 53 -11.75 -1.56 -5.88
C ALA A 53 -12.20 -0.65 -7.02
N ALA A 54 -11.27 -0.21 -7.87
CA ALA A 54 -11.59 0.58 -9.06
C ALA A 54 -12.38 -0.23 -10.11
N ALA A 55 -12.17 -1.55 -10.17
CA ALA A 55 -12.86 -2.44 -11.10
C ALA A 55 -14.31 -2.78 -10.67
N ASP A 56 -14.66 -2.59 -9.40
CA ASP A 56 -15.98 -2.94 -8.85
C ASP A 56 -16.61 -1.75 -8.10
N PRO A 57 -17.54 -1.00 -8.73
CA PRO A 57 -18.24 0.12 -8.11
C PRO A 57 -19.10 -0.25 -6.88
N SER A 58 -19.37 -1.54 -6.65
CA SER A 58 -20.11 -2.02 -5.46
C SER A 58 -19.17 -2.42 -4.32
N SER A 59 -17.86 -2.21 -4.49
CA SER A 59 -16.85 -2.57 -3.50
C SER A 59 -16.43 -1.40 -2.61
N MET A 60 -15.88 -1.72 -1.45
CA MET A 60 -15.19 -0.78 -0.57
C MET A 60 -13.79 -1.29 -0.27
N LEU A 61 -12.80 -0.41 -0.43
CA LEU A 61 -11.41 -0.69 -0.05
C LEU A 61 -11.14 -0.20 1.38
N ILE A 62 -10.58 -1.09 2.21
CA ILE A 62 -10.05 -0.76 3.52
C ILE A 62 -8.56 -1.11 3.57
N PHE A 63 -7.72 -0.11 3.81
CA PHE A 63 -6.37 -0.32 4.33
C PHE A 63 -6.45 -0.47 5.85
N SER A 64 -6.08 -1.64 6.35
CA SER A 64 -6.20 -1.98 7.77
C SER A 64 -4.82 -2.06 8.42
N GLY A 65 -4.74 -1.76 9.71
CA GLY A 65 -3.51 -1.86 10.50
C GLY A 65 -3.30 -0.63 11.38
N GLY A 66 -2.87 -0.87 12.62
CA GLY A 66 -2.70 0.14 13.66
C GLY A 66 -1.31 0.78 13.67
N VAL A 67 -0.98 1.50 14.74
CA VAL A 67 0.39 1.98 15.00
C VAL A 67 1.18 0.81 15.60
N THR A 68 2.05 0.19 14.79
CA THR A 68 2.79 -1.03 15.18
C THR A 68 4.29 -0.79 15.35
N ARG A 69 4.81 0.35 14.90
CA ARG A 69 6.26 0.65 14.87
C ARG A 69 6.59 1.91 15.63
N ARG A 70 7.32 1.76 16.75
CA ARG A 70 7.80 2.90 17.56
C ARG A 70 8.58 3.93 16.73
N HIS A 71 9.40 3.47 15.80
CA HIS A 71 10.28 4.34 15.00
C HIS A 71 9.55 5.03 13.83
N ALA A 72 8.34 4.58 13.46
CA ALA A 72 7.56 5.20 12.38
C ALA A 72 6.75 6.43 12.82
N GLY A 73 6.84 6.80 14.11
CA GLY A 73 6.10 7.92 14.70
C GLY A 73 4.62 7.58 14.89
N PRO A 74 3.70 8.56 14.75
CA PRO A 74 2.26 8.34 14.95
C PRO A 74 1.57 7.65 13.75
N ARG A 75 2.34 7.16 12.77
CA ARG A 75 1.79 6.55 11.56
C ARG A 75 1.28 5.15 11.82
N SER A 76 0.04 4.88 11.42
CA SER A 76 -0.49 3.53 11.35
C SER A 76 -0.12 2.89 10.01
N GLU A 77 -0.09 1.56 9.98
CA GLU A 77 0.17 0.80 8.76
C GLU A 77 -0.87 1.13 7.70
N GLY A 78 -2.17 1.08 8.05
CA GLY A 78 -3.26 1.36 7.12
C GLY A 78 -3.22 2.78 6.56
N PHE A 79 -2.92 3.79 7.39
CA PHE A 79 -2.76 5.16 6.92
C PHE A 79 -1.56 5.29 5.98
N SER A 80 -0.42 4.69 6.32
CA SER A 80 0.77 4.76 5.48
C SER A 80 0.59 4.06 4.13
N TYR A 81 -0.20 2.99 4.07
CA TYR A 81 -0.53 2.29 2.82
C TYR A 81 -1.46 3.15 1.93
N TRP A 82 -2.43 3.84 2.54
CA TRP A 82 -3.25 4.81 1.82
C TRP A 82 -2.39 5.95 1.25
N GLN A 83 -1.47 6.51 2.06
CA GLN A 83 -0.55 7.56 1.59
C GLN A 83 0.32 7.09 0.43
N TYR A 84 0.81 5.85 0.50
CA TYR A 84 1.60 5.26 -0.57
C TYR A 84 0.78 5.17 -1.86
N ALA A 85 -0.45 4.68 -1.81
CA ALA A 85 -1.34 4.60 -2.97
C ALA A 85 -1.69 5.99 -3.54
N ASP A 86 -1.94 6.97 -2.67
CA ASP A 86 -2.27 8.35 -3.04
C ASP A 86 -1.12 9.01 -3.81
N ALA A 87 0.10 8.86 -3.31
CA ALA A 87 1.28 9.41 -3.95
C ALA A 87 1.58 8.81 -5.34
N HIS A 88 1.20 7.56 -5.57
CA HIS A 88 1.28 6.94 -6.89
C HIS A 88 0.12 7.35 -7.82
N GLY A 89 -0.85 8.12 -7.33
CA GLY A 89 -2.01 8.56 -8.10
C GLY A 89 -2.93 7.40 -8.52
N TRP A 90 -2.92 6.28 -7.79
CA TRP A 90 -3.67 5.07 -8.20
C TRP A 90 -5.19 5.19 -8.03
N PHE A 91 -5.67 6.12 -7.20
CA PHE A 91 -7.10 6.34 -7.03
C PHE A 91 -7.73 6.93 -8.30
N GLY A 92 -8.81 6.32 -8.81
CA GLY A 92 -9.55 6.81 -9.96
C GLY A 92 -8.87 6.64 -11.33
N HIS A 93 -7.59 6.25 -11.37
CA HIS A 93 -6.78 6.17 -12.59
C HIS A 93 -5.94 4.89 -12.65
N PHE A 94 -6.58 3.71 -12.71
CA PHE A 94 -5.83 2.47 -12.89
C PHE A 94 -5.33 2.31 -14.34
N LYS A 95 -4.12 2.80 -14.62
CA LYS A 95 -3.33 2.44 -15.80
C LYS A 95 -1.96 1.93 -15.35
N GLY A 96 -1.86 0.62 -15.11
CA GLY A 96 -0.57 -0.06 -14.90
C GLY A 96 0.06 0.12 -13.52
N GLY A 97 -0.24 -0.79 -12.58
CA GLY A 97 0.68 -1.03 -11.46
C GLY A 97 2.01 -1.64 -11.96
N PRO A 98 3.03 -1.78 -11.09
CA PRO A 98 4.34 -2.30 -11.50
C PRO A 98 4.20 -3.64 -12.25
N GLU A 99 4.81 -3.71 -13.43
CA GLU A 99 4.78 -4.92 -14.26
C GLU A 99 5.38 -6.11 -13.50
N ARG A 100 4.61 -7.20 -13.40
CA ARG A 100 5.11 -8.46 -12.87
C ARG A 100 6.04 -9.09 -13.91
N ASN A 101 7.34 -8.93 -13.73
CA ASN A 101 8.30 -9.83 -14.37
C ASN A 101 8.18 -11.19 -13.67
N GLY A 102 7.53 -12.13 -14.34
CA GLY A 102 7.45 -13.55 -13.94
C GLY A 102 8.76 -14.29 -14.12
#